data_AF-R6TRQ4-F1
#
_entry.id   AF-R6TRQ4-F1
#
_cell.length_a   1.000
_cell.length_b   1.000
_cell.length_c   1.000
_cell.angle_alpha   90.00
_cell.angle_beta   90.00
_cell.angle_gamma   90.00
#
_symmetry.space_group_name_H-M   'P 1'
#
loop_
_entity.id
_entity.type
_entity.pdbx_description
1 polymer ?
#
loop_
_entity_poly.entity_id
_entity_poly.type
_entity_poly.pdbx_seq_one_letter_code
_entity_poly.pdbx_strand_id
1 'polypeptide(L)'
;MRESNQGMQKTCIRLGVIIIIVGIIGSIALAWINGVTIETNSYFGVSKERSVPLTCAWLLGGLFSTAIGAVIMFSLAEILERLEMLDSSSQQIEHRVNSIESKKSEAEEIKYNNAWKCPKCGRMNPSYTGTCACGYCK
;
A
#
# COMPACT_ATOMS: atom_id res chain seq x y z
N MET A 1 8.11 -1.05 -10.43
CA MET A 1 7.38 -0.49 -9.26
C MET A 1 7.67 -1.24 -7.96
N ARG A 2 7.77 -2.58 -7.97
CA ARG A 2 8.10 -3.43 -6.81
C ARG A 2 9.38 -3.01 -6.05
N GLU A 3 10.50 -2.78 -6.74
CA GLU A 3 11.75 -2.33 -6.10
C GLU A 3 11.66 -0.92 -5.48
N SER A 4 10.77 -0.05 -5.97
CA SER A 4 10.55 1.30 -5.43
C SER A 4 9.79 1.26 -4.09
N ASN A 5 8.80 0.37 -3.95
CA ASN A 5 7.97 0.28 -2.75
C ASN A 5 8.72 -0.38 -1.58
N GLN A 6 9.49 -1.44 -1.84
CA GLN A 6 10.28 -2.10 -0.80
C GLN A 6 11.38 -1.19 -0.22
N GLY A 7 11.95 -0.31 -1.06
CA GLY A 7 12.84 0.77 -0.61
C GLY A 7 12.11 1.82 0.22
N MET A 8 10.88 2.18 -0.17
CA MET A 8 10.08 3.19 0.51
C MET A 8 9.60 2.73 1.89
N GLN A 9 9.19 1.48 2.07
CA GLN A 9 8.85 0.90 3.38
C GLN A 9 10.03 1.04 4.38
N LYS A 10 11.22 0.59 3.97
CA LYS A 10 12.44 0.68 4.80
C LYS A 10 12.78 2.14 5.13
N THR A 11 12.51 3.05 4.20
CA THR A 11 12.71 4.49 4.40
C THR A 11 11.72 5.06 5.42
N CYS A 12 10.43 4.70 5.35
CA CYS A 12 9.43 5.10 6.34
C CYS A 12 9.78 4.61 7.75
N ILE A 13 10.25 3.37 7.89
CA ILE A 13 10.68 2.82 9.20
C ILE A 13 11.88 3.62 9.74
N ARG A 14 12.89 3.87 8.91
CA ARG A 14 14.07 4.67 9.32
C ARG A 14 13.67 6.08 9.72
N LEU A 15 12.80 6.73 8.95
CA LEU A 15 12.28 8.06 9.27
C LEU A 15 11.48 8.07 10.57
N GLY A 16 10.67 7.03 10.84
CA GLY A 16 9.96 6.87 12.10
C GLY A 16 10.90 6.84 13.32
N VAL A 17 12.01 6.09 13.24
CA VAL A 17 13.04 6.07 14.30
C VAL A 17 13.70 7.44 14.46
N ILE A 18 14.01 8.13 13.36
CA ILE A 18 14.60 9.47 13.40
C ILE A 18 13.64 10.46 14.08
N ILE A 19 12.35 10.41 13.76
CA ILE A 19 11.32 11.26 14.37
C ILE A 19 11.25 11.05 15.89
N ILE A 20 11.38 9.81 16.37
CA ILE A 20 11.40 9.53 17.81
C ILE A 20 12.61 10.23 18.47
N ILE A 21 13.80 10.06 17.90
CA ILE A 21 15.05 10.61 18.46
C ILE A 21 14.97 12.15 18.48
N VAL A 22 14.66 12.75 17.34
CA VAL A 22 14.57 14.21 17.18
C VAL A 22 13.44 14.78 18.03
N GLY A 23 12.30 14.09 18.12
CA GLY A 23 11.16 14.51 18.90
C GLY A 23 11.41 14.51 20.41
N ILE A 24 12.14 13.50 20.93
CA ILE A 24 12.56 13.48 22.34
C ILE A 24 13.49 14.65 22.64
N ILE A 25 14.52 14.86 21.81
CA ILE A 25 15.48 15.97 21.96
C ILE A 25 14.76 17.32 21.87
N GLY A 26 13.88 17.48 20.89
CA GLY A 26 13.07 18.68 20.69
C GLY A 26 12.15 18.97 21.87
N SER A 27 11.54 17.95 22.47
CA SER A 27 10.66 18.09 23.64
C SER A 27 11.43 18.63 24.85
N ILE A 28 12.65 18.14 25.07
CA ILE A 28 13.53 18.61 26.15
C ILE A 28 13.95 20.07 25.90
N ALA A 29 14.34 20.39 24.66
CA ALA A 29 14.73 21.76 24.29
C ALA A 29 13.57 22.76 24.45
N LEU A 30 12.36 22.40 23.99
CA LEU A 30 11.17 23.23 24.13
C LEU A 30 10.79 23.47 25.60
N ALA A 31 10.87 22.43 26.44
CA ALA A 31 10.64 22.56 27.87
C ALA A 31 11.67 23.49 28.53
N TRP A 32 12.92 23.45 28.09
CA TRP A 32 13.97 24.32 28.64
C TRP A 32 13.78 25.80 28.31
N ILE A 33 13.30 26.09 27.09
CA ILE A 33 13.12 27.46 26.58
C ILE A 33 11.81 28.08 27.10
N ASN A 34 10.71 27.30 27.08
CA ASN A 34 9.35 27.79 27.32
C ASN A 34 8.80 27.45 28.72
N GLY A 35 9.50 26.67 29.54
CA GLY A 35 9.09 26.29 30.88
C GLY A 35 9.24 27.39 31.95
N VAL A 36 8.92 28.62 31.60
CA VAL A 36 9.21 29.82 32.42
C VAL A 36 7.99 30.72 32.50
N THR A 37 7.76 31.33 33.65
CA THR A 37 6.73 32.35 33.89
C THR A 37 7.38 33.71 34.05
N ILE A 38 6.63 34.74 33.64
CA ILE A 38 7.02 36.13 33.80
C ILE A 38 6.19 36.68 34.96
N GLU A 39 6.85 37.05 36.04
CA GLU A 39 6.22 37.78 37.14
C GLU A 39 6.60 39.26 37.03
N THR A 40 5.58 40.12 36.95
CA THR A 40 5.76 41.57 36.95
C THR A 40 5.54 42.10 38.35
N ASN A 41 6.61 42.57 38.99
CA ASN A 41 6.52 43.18 40.31
C ASN A 41 6.71 44.70 40.20
N SER A 42 5.83 45.48 40.82
CA SER A 42 5.76 46.94 40.66
C SER A 42 6.99 47.69 41.19
N TYR A 43 7.82 47.04 42.01
CA TYR A 43 9.00 47.65 42.65
C TYR A 43 10.36 47.17 42.11
N PHE A 44 10.45 45.95 41.54
CA PHE A 44 11.73 45.31 41.19
C PHE A 44 11.89 44.96 39.71
N GLY A 45 10.89 45.29 38.87
CA GLY A 45 10.93 45.00 37.43
C GLY A 45 10.39 43.61 37.08
N VAL A 46 10.78 43.11 35.91
CA VAL A 46 10.33 41.82 35.35
C VAL A 46 11.29 40.71 35.78
N SER A 47 10.82 39.73 36.55
CA SER A 47 11.59 38.52 36.89
C SER A 47 11.13 37.33 36.05
N LYS A 48 12.10 36.57 35.52
CA LYS A 48 11.86 35.32 34.80
C LYS A 48 12.12 34.15 35.74
N GLU A 49 11.08 33.43 36.11
CA GLU A 49 11.18 32.28 36.99
C GLU A 49 10.82 30.98 36.26
N ARG A 50 11.49 29.88 36.58
CA ARG A 50 11.20 28.58 35.99
C ARG A 50 9.99 27.98 36.68
N SER A 51 8.95 27.71 35.90
CA SER A 51 7.73 27.06 36.38
C SER A 51 7.75 25.59 36.02
N VAL A 52 7.78 24.75 37.05
CA VAL A 52 7.69 23.29 36.93
C VAL A 52 6.46 22.85 36.11
N PRO A 53 5.23 23.36 36.33
CA PRO A 53 4.06 22.89 35.58
C PRO A 53 4.16 23.16 34.07
N LEU A 54 4.66 24.33 33.66
CA LEU A 54 4.84 24.65 32.24
C LEU A 54 5.98 23.83 31.62
N THR A 55 7.09 23.64 32.35
CA THR A 55 8.19 22.79 31.89
C THR A 55 7.70 21.36 31.63
N CYS A 56 6.92 20.80 32.56
CA CYS A 56 6.33 19.47 32.41
C CYS A 56 5.31 19.40 31.28
N ALA A 57 4.47 20.43 31.11
CA ALA A 57 3.48 20.49 30.04
C ALA A 57 4.14 20.45 28.65
N TRP A 58 5.20 21.23 28.44
CA TRP A 58 5.96 21.23 27.19
C TRP A 58 6.66 19.90 26.92
N LEU A 59 7.26 19.29 27.96
CA LEU A 59 7.92 18.00 27.83
C LEU A 59 6.93 16.89 27.47
N LEU A 60 5.85 16.75 28.25
CA LEU A 60 4.85 15.69 28.05
C LEU A 60 4.06 15.90 26.75
N GLY A 61 3.70 17.14 26.42
CA GLY A 61 3.04 17.47 25.16
C GLY A 61 3.91 17.14 23.94
N GLY A 62 5.20 17.48 24.01
CA GLY A 62 6.16 17.15 22.94
C GLY A 62 6.36 15.64 22.77
N LEU A 63 6.51 14.90 23.88
CA LEU A 63 6.65 13.44 23.83
C LEU A 63 5.39 12.76 23.29
N PHE A 64 4.20 13.24 23.68
CA PHE A 64 2.93 12.74 23.17
C PHE A 64 2.78 13.00 21.66
N SER A 65 3.10 14.22 21.21
CA SER A 65 3.10 14.56 19.79
C SER A 65 4.09 13.71 18.99
N THR A 66 5.29 13.48 19.54
CA THR A 66 6.31 12.60 18.95
C THR A 66 5.80 11.17 18.83
N ALA A 67 5.13 10.65 19.86
CA ALA A 67 4.55 9.31 19.83
C ALA A 67 3.48 9.17 18.73
N ILE A 68 2.59 10.16 18.59
CA ILE A 68 1.60 10.20 17.50
C ILE A 68 2.30 10.19 16.14
N GLY A 69 3.29 11.05 15.93
CA GLY A 69 4.04 11.11 14.68
C GLY A 69 4.74 9.79 14.34
N ALA A 70 5.32 9.13 15.33
CA ALA A 70 5.96 7.83 15.17
C ALA A 70 4.95 6.73 14.78
N VAL A 71 3.79 6.68 15.45
CA VAL A 71 2.71 5.74 15.14
C VAL A 71 2.23 5.94 13.70
N ILE A 72 2.03 7.18 13.26
CA ILE A 72 1.63 7.46 11.88
C ILE A 72 2.66 6.91 10.88
N MET A 73 3.95 7.16 11.11
CA MET A 73 5.01 6.69 10.20
C MET A 73 5.12 5.17 10.13
N PHE A 74 5.02 4.48 11.27
CA PHE A 74 5.02 3.01 11.28
C PHE A 74 3.75 2.43 10.65
N SER A 75 2.60 3.07 10.88
CA SER A 75 1.35 2.67 10.23
C SER A 75 1.44 2.81 8.70
N LEU A 76 2.01 3.92 8.21
CA LEU A 76 2.24 4.12 6.78
C LEU A 76 3.21 3.07 6.21
N ALA A 77 4.26 2.71 6.94
CA ALA A 77 5.17 1.66 6.51
C ALA A 77 4.45 0.31 6.35
N GLU A 78 3.59 -0.07 7.30
CA GLU A 78 2.81 -1.31 7.22
C GLU A 78 1.78 -1.28 6.08
N ILE A 79 1.12 -0.13 5.87
CA ILE A 79 0.16 0.05 4.78
C ILE A 79 0.87 -0.12 3.43
N LEU A 80 2.05 0.48 3.25
CA LEU A 80 2.82 0.36 2.00
C LEU A 80 3.19 -1.10 1.70
N GLU A 81 3.56 -1.88 2.72
CA GLU A 81 3.86 -3.30 2.57
C GLU A 81 2.61 -4.11 2.17
N ARG A 82 1.46 -3.81 2.78
CA ARG A 82 0.18 -4.45 2.42
C ARG A 82 -0.26 -4.14 1.00
N LEU A 83 -0.06 -2.90 0.54
CA LEU A 83 -0.36 -2.50 -0.83
C LEU A 83 0.53 -3.24 -1.85
N GLU A 84 1.80 -3.47 -1.52
CA GLU A 84 2.71 -4.23 -2.39
C GLU A 84 2.28 -5.71 -2.53
N MET A 85 1.83 -6.33 -1.45
CA MET A 85 1.29 -7.70 -1.50
C MET A 85 0.04 -7.79 -2.39
N LEU A 86 -0.86 -6.82 -2.29
CA LEU A 86 -2.07 -6.75 -3.12
C LEU A 86 -1.74 -6.57 -4.60
N ASP A 87 -0.84 -5.65 -4.94
CA ASP A 87 -0.41 -5.42 -6.33
C ASP A 87 0.15 -6.70 -6.96
N SER A 88 1.02 -7.41 -6.23
CA SER A 88 1.59 -8.65 -6.73
C SER A 88 0.57 -9.77 -6.93
N SER A 89 -0.45 -9.83 -6.08
CA SER A 89 -1.54 -10.80 -6.20
C SER A 89 -2.43 -10.47 -7.39
N SER A 90 -2.70 -9.19 -7.63
CA SER A 90 -3.44 -8.70 -8.80
C SER A 90 -2.75 -9.12 -10.10
N GLN A 91 -1.45 -8.86 -10.24
CA GLN A 91 -0.67 -9.25 -11.42
C GLN A 91 -0.68 -10.77 -11.65
N GLN A 92 -0.60 -11.57 -10.58
CA GLN A 92 -0.67 -13.02 -10.70
C GLN A 92 -2.03 -13.50 -11.19
N ILE A 93 -3.12 -12.86 -10.74
CA ILE A 93 -4.48 -13.15 -11.21
C ILE A 93 -4.61 -12.82 -12.69
N GLU A 94 -4.17 -11.64 -13.12
CA GLU A 94 -4.20 -11.24 -14.54
C GLU A 94 -3.46 -12.25 -15.43
N HIS A 95 -2.25 -12.67 -15.03
CA HIS A 95 -1.51 -13.68 -15.77
C HIS A 95 -2.26 -15.03 -15.85
N ARG A 96 -2.88 -15.46 -14.75
CA ARG A 96 -3.69 -16.68 -14.73
C ARG A 96 -4.91 -16.56 -15.63
N VAL A 97 -5.62 -15.43 -15.62
CA VAL A 97 -6.77 -15.16 -16.49
C VAL A 97 -6.35 -15.20 -17.96
N ASN A 98 -5.28 -14.47 -18.32
CA ASN A 98 -4.75 -14.47 -19.70
C ASN A 98 -4.36 -15.87 -20.17
N SER A 99 -3.77 -16.69 -19.29
CA SER A 99 -3.41 -18.08 -19.63
C SER A 99 -4.61 -19.02 -19.82
N ILE A 100 -5.74 -18.72 -19.17
CA ILE A 100 -6.99 -19.45 -19.36
C ILE A 100 -7.64 -19.02 -20.67
N GLU A 101 -7.64 -17.71 -20.95
CA GLU A 101 -8.18 -17.15 -22.19
C GLU A 101 -7.42 -17.66 -23.41
N SER A 102 -6.07 -17.73 -23.36
CA SER A 102 -5.26 -18.29 -24.46
C SER A 102 -5.54 -19.77 -24.71
N LYS A 103 -5.74 -20.57 -23.64
CA LYS A 103 -6.12 -21.99 -23.77
C LYS A 103 -7.53 -22.15 -24.33
N LYS A 104 -8.44 -21.24 -23.98
CA LYS A 104 -9.79 -21.23 -24.53
C LYS A 104 -9.78 -20.88 -26.01
N SER A 105 -9.01 -19.87 -26.42
CA SER A 105 -8.88 -19.49 -27.83
C SER A 105 -8.23 -20.60 -28.65
N GLU A 106 -7.20 -21.27 -28.13
CA GLU A 106 -6.56 -22.41 -28.80
C GLU A 106 -7.53 -23.60 -28.96
N ALA A 107 -8.31 -23.91 -27.90
CA ALA A 107 -9.34 -24.93 -27.97
C ALA A 107 -10.47 -24.58 -28.96
N GLU A 108 -10.86 -23.31 -29.05
CA GLU A 108 -11.82 -22.85 -30.06
C GLU A 108 -11.24 -22.88 -31.48
N GLU A 109 -9.97 -22.51 -31.68
CA GLU A 109 -9.31 -22.56 -32.99
C GLU A 109 -9.21 -24.00 -33.51
N ILE A 110 -8.80 -24.96 -32.66
CA ILE A 110 -8.77 -26.40 -33.00
C ILE A 110 -10.18 -26.91 -33.36
N LYS A 111 -11.22 -26.41 -32.69
CA LYS A 111 -12.61 -26.76 -32.98
C LYS A 111 -13.05 -26.32 -34.39
N TYR A 112 -12.54 -25.18 -34.88
CA TYR A 112 -12.88 -24.62 -36.19
C TYR A 112 -11.96 -25.07 -37.33
N ASN A 113 -10.64 -25.23 -37.10
CA ASN A 113 -9.67 -25.58 -38.14
C ASN A 113 -9.86 -26.99 -38.73
N ASN A 114 -10.53 -27.91 -38.01
CA ASN A 114 -10.87 -29.25 -38.50
C ASN A 114 -12.35 -29.40 -38.87
N ALA A 115 -13.08 -28.30 -39.06
CA ALA A 115 -14.47 -28.35 -39.48
C ALA A 115 -14.59 -28.94 -40.91
N TRP A 116 -15.59 -29.77 -41.16
CA TRP A 116 -15.78 -30.46 -42.43
C TRP A 116 -17.10 -30.06 -43.10
N LYS A 117 -17.08 -29.90 -44.42
CA LYS A 117 -18.27 -29.57 -45.21
C LYS A 117 -18.99 -30.86 -45.61
N CYS A 118 -20.27 -30.98 -45.30
CA CYS A 118 -21.07 -32.14 -45.69
C CYS A 118 -21.22 -32.19 -47.23
N PRO A 119 -20.85 -33.30 -47.90
CA PRO A 119 -21.00 -33.42 -49.35
C PRO A 119 -22.44 -33.54 -49.81
N LYS A 120 -23.38 -33.94 -48.93
CA LYS A 120 -24.80 -34.14 -49.27
C LYS A 120 -25.61 -32.84 -49.25
N CYS A 121 -25.41 -31.97 -48.25
CA CYS A 121 -26.20 -30.75 -48.08
C CYS A 121 -25.38 -29.46 -48.00
N GLY A 122 -24.04 -29.54 -48.12
CA GLY A 122 -23.15 -28.39 -48.12
C GLY A 122 -22.96 -27.68 -46.76
N ARG A 123 -23.60 -28.15 -45.69
CA ARG A 123 -23.49 -27.55 -44.34
C ARG A 123 -22.10 -27.82 -43.74
N MET A 124 -21.51 -26.81 -43.09
CA MET A 124 -20.27 -26.96 -42.32
C MET A 124 -20.59 -27.60 -40.96
N ASN A 125 -19.86 -28.65 -40.62
CA ASN A 125 -19.96 -29.35 -39.34
C ASN A 125 -18.65 -29.19 -38.56
N PRO A 126 -18.71 -29.09 -37.22
CA PRO A 126 -17.52 -29.07 -36.38
C PRO A 126 -16.67 -30.33 -36.54
N SER A 127 -15.39 -30.24 -36.20
CA SER A 127 -14.44 -31.36 -36.32
C SER A 127 -14.83 -32.60 -35.51
N TYR A 128 -15.36 -32.37 -34.31
CA TYR A 128 -15.73 -33.40 -33.33
C TYR A 128 -17.05 -34.11 -33.64
N THR A 129 -17.79 -33.72 -34.69
CA THR A 129 -19.02 -34.42 -35.09
C THR A 129 -18.75 -35.33 -36.30
N GLY A 130 -19.19 -36.59 -36.20
CA GLY A 130 -19.11 -37.57 -37.31
C GLY A 130 -20.33 -37.57 -38.22
N THR A 131 -21.45 -37.01 -37.77
CA THR A 131 -22.74 -37.03 -38.46
C THR A 131 -23.25 -35.62 -38.68
N CYS A 132 -23.65 -35.33 -39.91
CA CYS A 132 -24.32 -34.08 -40.30
C CYS A 132 -25.80 -34.14 -39.91
N ALA A 133 -26.40 -32.99 -39.61
CA ALA A 133 -27.84 -32.86 -39.31
C ALA A 133 -28.77 -33.34 -40.44
N CYS A 134 -28.28 -33.48 -41.69
CA CYS A 134 -29.03 -34.10 -42.78
C CYS A 134 -29.00 -35.65 -42.77
N GLY A 135 -28.38 -36.25 -41.75
CA GLY A 135 -28.21 -37.68 -41.58
C GLY A 135 -27.01 -38.29 -42.29
N TYR A 136 -26.18 -37.49 -42.97
CA TYR A 136 -24.96 -37.97 -43.63
C TYR A 136 -23.82 -38.15 -42.61
N CYS A 137 -23.22 -39.34 -42.54
CA CYS A 137 -22.02 -39.62 -41.75
C CYS A 137 -20.78 -39.57 -42.64
N LYS A 138 -19.71 -38.93 -42.16
CA LYS A 138 -18.41 -38.88 -42.84
C LYS A 138 -17.61 -40.16 -42.65
#